data_AF-A0A2J9UWI8-F1
#
_entry.id   AF-A0A2J9UWI8-F1
#
_cell.length_a   1.000
_cell.length_b   1.000
_cell.length_c   1.000
_cell.angle_alpha   90.00
_cell.angle_beta   90.00
_cell.angle_gamma   90.00
#
_symmetry.space_group_name_H-M   'P 1'
#
loop_
_entity.id
_entity.type
_entity.pdbx_description
1 polymer ?
#
loop_
_entity_poly.entity_id
_entity_poly.type
_entity_poly.pdbx_seq_one_letter_code
_entity_poly.pdbx_strand_id
1 'polypeptide(L)'
;MQLILFSKILVMAFFYLAFPCESLAHSQSPIKVKDISLYSQYKTKIDIGNESDEFALFDIELNGAIIETDFKVGPNKTRAYHINIKDITPNSVNLNKVCSISKPDGVYAIRTRICTEIKIIYPKDRINALKDVDL
;
A
#
# COMPACT_ATOMS: atom_id res chain seq x y z
N MET A 1 -43.87 -37.93 40.58
CA MET A 1 -42.83 -38.08 39.53
C MET A 1 -42.71 -36.76 38.76
N GLN A 2 -42.19 -35.73 39.43
CA GLN A 2 -42.04 -34.36 38.91
C GLN A 2 -40.55 -34.05 38.82
N LEU A 3 -39.86 -34.62 37.82
CA LEU A 3 -38.42 -34.42 37.71
C LEU A 3 -37.86 -34.68 36.31
N ILE A 4 -38.61 -34.37 35.24
CA ILE A 4 -38.07 -34.47 33.87
C ILE A 4 -38.66 -33.39 32.93
N LEU A 5 -38.86 -32.16 33.42
CA LEU A 5 -39.30 -31.05 32.55
C LEU A 5 -38.47 -29.77 32.67
N PHE A 6 -37.34 -29.80 33.37
CA PHE A 6 -36.35 -28.70 33.39
C PHE A 6 -35.12 -28.97 32.52
N SER A 7 -35.03 -30.14 31.86
CA SER A 7 -33.88 -30.52 31.03
C SER A 7 -33.94 -29.98 29.60
N LYS A 8 -35.13 -29.70 29.05
CA LYS A 8 -35.28 -29.36 27.63
C LYS A 8 -35.25 -27.87 27.30
N ILE A 9 -35.33 -26.98 28.30
CA ILE A 9 -35.25 -25.52 28.10
C ILE A 9 -33.78 -25.04 28.16
N LEU A 10 -32.87 -25.81 28.77
CA LEU A 10 -31.45 -25.45 28.87
C LEU A 10 -30.66 -25.70 27.57
N VAL A 11 -31.13 -26.61 26.71
CA VAL A 11 -30.41 -26.98 25.47
C VAL A 11 -30.76 -26.06 24.29
N MET A 12 -31.87 -25.32 24.35
CA MET A 12 -32.28 -24.41 23.28
C MET A 12 -31.83 -22.95 23.46
N ALA A 13 -31.14 -22.64 24.57
CA ALA A 13 -30.53 -21.33 24.80
C ALA A 13 -29.06 -21.24 24.36
N PHE A 14 -28.46 -22.36 23.92
CA PHE A 14 -27.04 -22.44 23.55
C PHE A 14 -26.75 -22.23 22.06
N PHE A 15 -27.76 -21.99 21.23
CA PHE A 15 -27.58 -21.71 19.79
C PHE A 15 -27.63 -20.22 19.43
N TYR A 16 -27.66 -19.32 20.43
CA TYR A 16 -27.75 -17.87 20.25
C TYR A 16 -26.44 -17.10 20.43
N LEU A 17 -25.29 -17.78 20.48
CA LEU A 17 -24.00 -17.10 20.67
C LEU A 17 -22.97 -17.57 19.64
N ALA A 18 -22.37 -16.56 19.01
CA ALA A 18 -21.11 -16.60 18.27
C ALA A 18 -21.15 -17.13 16.83
N PHE A 19 -21.78 -16.35 15.94
CA PHE A 19 -21.09 -16.03 14.69
C PHE A 19 -20.51 -14.62 14.82
N PRO A 20 -19.23 -14.43 15.20
CA PRO A 20 -18.56 -13.21 14.80
C PRO A 20 -18.42 -13.30 13.27
N CYS A 21 -19.20 -12.49 12.57
CA CYS A 21 -18.82 -12.08 11.23
C CYS A 21 -17.52 -11.30 11.40
N GLU A 22 -16.38 -12.00 11.36
CA GLU A 22 -15.09 -11.37 11.18
C GLU A 22 -15.09 -10.82 9.76
N SER A 23 -15.61 -9.61 9.60
CA SER A 23 -15.25 -8.76 8.49
C SER A 23 -13.75 -8.48 8.63
N LEU A 24 -12.92 -9.39 8.13
CA LEU A 24 -11.59 -9.05 7.65
C LEU A 24 -11.79 -8.17 6.42
N ALA A 25 -12.21 -6.93 6.67
CA ALA A 25 -11.94 -5.86 5.75
C ALA A 25 -10.42 -5.86 5.58
N HIS A 26 -9.97 -6.25 4.39
CA HIS A 26 -8.58 -6.08 3.97
C HIS A 26 -8.27 -4.59 4.00
N SER A 27 -7.94 -4.08 5.19
CA SER A 27 -7.40 -2.74 5.40
C SER A 27 -5.93 -2.81 5.03
N GLN A 28 -5.66 -2.74 3.73
CA GLN A 28 -4.34 -2.34 3.25
C GLN A 28 -4.22 -0.85 3.52
N SER A 29 -3.73 -0.50 4.72
CA SER A 29 -3.29 0.87 5.01
C SER A 29 -2.22 1.25 3.98
N PRO A 30 -2.25 2.48 3.43
CA PRO A 30 -1.12 3.02 2.68
C PRO A 30 0.16 2.84 3.50
N ILE A 31 1.12 2.09 2.97
CA ILE A 31 2.40 1.88 3.64
C ILE A 31 3.13 3.23 3.62
N LYS A 32 3.39 3.79 4.80
CA LYS A 32 4.25 4.98 4.94
C LYS A 32 5.69 4.50 4.96
N VAL A 33 6.39 4.62 3.83
CA VAL A 33 7.83 4.31 3.77
C VAL A 33 8.59 5.53 4.27
N LYS A 34 9.40 5.37 5.32
CA LYS A 34 10.31 6.41 5.80
C LYS A 34 11.74 5.99 5.49
N ASP A 35 12.47 6.80 4.74
CA ASP A 35 13.84 6.47 4.35
C ASP A 35 14.77 7.69 4.40
N ILE A 36 16.07 7.42 4.54
CA ILE A 36 17.14 8.41 4.57
C ILE A 36 17.92 8.28 3.27
N SER A 37 17.90 9.31 2.43
CA SER A 37 18.77 9.37 1.26
C SER A 37 20.12 9.97 1.60
N LEU A 38 21.18 9.47 0.96
CA LEU A 38 22.53 10.05 1.02
C LEU A 38 22.80 11.07 -0.10
N TYR A 39 21.85 11.21 -1.03
CA TYR A 39 21.96 12.06 -2.22
C TYR A 39 20.65 12.83 -2.44
N SER A 40 20.67 13.82 -3.35
CA SER A 40 19.47 14.56 -3.79
C SER A 40 18.50 13.74 -4.65
N GLN A 41 18.74 12.44 -4.79
CA GLN A 41 17.87 11.48 -5.46
C GLN A 41 17.64 10.27 -4.55
N TYR A 42 16.50 9.59 -4.71
CA TYR A 42 16.14 8.40 -3.95
C TYR A 42 15.48 7.39 -4.87
N LYS A 43 15.99 6.16 -4.84
CA LYS A 43 15.46 5.04 -5.62
C LYS A 43 14.68 4.14 -4.71
N THR A 44 13.47 3.77 -5.13
CA THR A 44 12.60 2.88 -4.37
C THR A 44 11.77 2.03 -5.32
N LYS A 45 10.94 1.15 -4.77
CA LYS A 45 10.00 0.35 -5.54
C LYS A 45 8.66 0.31 -4.85
N ILE A 46 7.61 0.17 -5.65
CA ILE A 46 6.28 -0.22 -5.19
C ILE A 46 5.91 -1.55 -5.82
N ASP A 47 5.15 -2.35 -5.09
CA ASP A 47 4.62 -3.61 -5.58
C ASP A 47 3.16 -3.39 -6.00
N ILE A 48 2.84 -3.79 -7.23
CA ILE A 48 1.51 -3.60 -7.82
C ILE A 48 0.92 -4.98 -8.07
N GLY A 49 -0.15 -5.29 -7.36
CA GLY A 49 -0.89 -6.54 -7.46
C GLY A 49 -2.03 -6.44 -8.48
N ASN A 50 -2.26 -7.54 -9.17
CA ASN A 50 -3.46 -7.78 -9.96
C ASN A 50 -4.13 -9.06 -9.44
N GLU A 51 -5.32 -8.90 -8.88
CA GLU A 51 -6.15 -9.99 -8.34
C GLU A 51 -7.16 -10.53 -9.38
N SER A 52 -7.13 -10.01 -10.61
CA SER A 52 -7.95 -10.50 -11.71
C SER A 52 -7.36 -11.78 -12.34
N ASP A 53 -8.22 -12.59 -12.92
CA ASP A 53 -7.86 -13.74 -13.76
C ASP A 53 -7.39 -13.34 -15.17
N GLU A 54 -7.51 -12.06 -15.52
CA GLU A 54 -6.98 -11.47 -16.75
C GLU A 54 -5.79 -10.55 -16.45
N PHE A 55 -5.03 -10.17 -17.48
CA PHE A 55 -4.01 -9.14 -17.30
C PHE A 55 -4.67 -7.79 -17.00
N ALA A 56 -4.02 -6.97 -16.19
CA ALA A 56 -4.46 -5.61 -15.90
C ALA A 56 -3.38 -4.61 -16.31
N LEU A 57 -3.84 -3.44 -16.78
CA LEU A 57 -3.00 -2.30 -17.10
C LEU A 57 -3.15 -1.22 -16.02
N PHE A 58 -2.04 -0.56 -15.72
CA PHE A 58 -2.01 0.52 -14.73
C PHE A 58 -1.23 1.72 -15.28
N ASP A 59 -1.71 2.93 -14.98
CA ASP A 59 -0.86 4.13 -15.02
C ASP A 59 -0.15 4.27 -13.67
N ILE A 60 1.12 4.70 -13.69
CA ILE A 60 1.87 5.03 -12.48
C ILE A 60 1.97 6.55 -12.38
N GLU A 61 1.60 7.07 -11.23
CA GLU A 61 1.62 8.49 -10.93
C GLU A 61 2.59 8.78 -9.79
N LEU A 62 3.40 9.82 -9.91
CA LEU A 62 4.23 10.37 -8.84
C LEU A 62 3.83 11.83 -8.63
N ASN A 63 3.41 12.18 -7.42
CA ASN A 63 3.04 13.53 -7.00
C ASN A 63 2.02 14.22 -7.94
N GLY A 64 1.03 13.47 -8.45
CA GLY A 64 0.02 14.00 -9.37
C GLY A 64 0.39 13.97 -10.86
N ALA A 65 1.64 13.61 -11.20
CA ALA A 65 2.08 13.48 -12.58
C ALA A 65 2.20 12.01 -13.00
N ILE A 66 1.61 11.65 -14.15
CA ILE A 66 1.75 10.31 -14.74
C ILE A 66 3.19 10.16 -15.25
N ILE A 67 3.90 9.15 -14.73
CA ILE A 67 5.30 8.86 -15.08
C ILE A 67 5.46 7.58 -15.90
N GLU A 68 4.43 6.73 -15.93
CA GLU A 68 4.37 5.50 -16.73
C GLU A 68 2.91 5.24 -17.10
N THR A 69 2.68 4.72 -18.31
CA THR A 69 1.37 4.29 -18.78
C THR A 69 1.41 2.83 -19.20
N ASP A 70 0.27 2.14 -19.12
CA ASP A 70 0.13 0.76 -19.60
C ASP A 70 1.09 -0.25 -18.93
N PHE A 71 1.40 -0.02 -17.64
CA PHE A 71 2.16 -0.96 -16.85
C PHE A 71 1.36 -2.26 -16.67
N LYS A 72 1.76 -3.29 -17.43
CA LYS A 72 1.07 -4.58 -17.44
C LYS A 72 1.47 -5.45 -16.25
N VAL A 73 0.46 -5.99 -15.57
CA VAL A 73 0.58 -7.01 -14.52
C VAL A 73 -0.21 -8.24 -14.93
N GLY A 74 0.40 -9.41 -14.84
CA GLY A 74 -0.23 -10.68 -15.18
C GLY A 74 -1.37 -11.05 -14.22
N PRO A 75 -2.21 -12.04 -14.58
CA PRO A 75 -3.33 -12.47 -13.75
C PRO A 75 -2.85 -13.10 -12.44
N ASN A 76 -3.46 -12.72 -11.32
CA ASN A 76 -3.09 -13.18 -9.97
C ASN A 76 -1.58 -13.02 -9.68
N LYS A 77 -0.96 -11.93 -10.16
CA LYS A 77 0.47 -11.63 -9.97
C LYS A 77 0.69 -10.27 -9.32
N THR A 78 1.86 -10.14 -8.71
CA THR A 78 2.41 -8.86 -8.25
C THR A 78 3.67 -8.54 -9.06
N ARG A 79 3.82 -7.30 -9.48
CA ARG A 79 5.01 -6.81 -10.20
C ARG A 79 5.54 -5.54 -9.54
N ALA A 80 6.85 -5.51 -9.32
CA ALA A 80 7.53 -4.34 -8.78
C ALA A 80 7.75 -3.28 -9.86
N TYR A 81 7.42 -2.02 -9.55
CA TYR A 81 7.80 -0.86 -10.34
C TYR A 81 8.86 -0.05 -9.59
N HIS A 82 9.98 0.25 -10.26
CA HIS A 82 11.10 0.98 -9.66
C HIS A 82 10.97 2.46 -9.99
N ILE A 83 11.08 3.31 -8.96
CA ILE A 83 10.86 4.75 -9.04
C ILE A 83 12.15 5.46 -8.66
N ASN A 84 12.46 6.52 -9.41
CA ASN A 84 13.53 7.44 -9.06
C ASN A 84 12.93 8.80 -8.72
N ILE A 85 12.96 9.17 -7.44
CA ILE A 85 12.52 10.49 -6.95
C ILE A 85 13.74 11.41 -6.97
N LYS A 86 13.67 12.44 -7.81
CA LYS A 86 14.73 13.44 -7.98
C LYS A 86 14.44 14.69 -7.16
N ASP A 87 15.43 15.58 -7.10
CA ASP A 87 15.32 16.94 -6.55
C ASP A 87 14.84 17.00 -5.09
N ILE A 88 15.34 16.06 -4.28
CA ILE A 88 15.04 16.00 -2.85
C ILE A 88 15.69 17.20 -2.15
N THR A 89 14.84 17.99 -1.48
CA THR A 89 15.29 19.16 -0.73
C THR A 89 16.15 18.72 0.45
N PRO A 90 17.41 19.18 0.57
CA PRO A 90 18.28 18.84 1.69
C PRO A 90 17.71 19.31 3.03
N ASN A 91 18.02 18.55 4.08
CA ASN A 91 17.73 18.84 5.49
C ASN A 91 16.23 19.07 5.80
N SER A 92 15.35 18.66 4.90
CA SER A 92 13.89 18.73 5.08
C SER A 92 13.25 17.36 4.84
N VAL A 93 12.02 17.21 5.35
CA VAL A 93 11.20 16.03 5.07
C VAL A 93 10.51 16.23 3.74
N ASN A 94 10.84 15.40 2.76
CA ASN A 94 10.24 15.40 1.44
C ASN A 94 9.11 14.38 1.42
N LEU A 95 7.88 14.84 1.22
CA LEU A 95 6.70 14.00 1.14
C LEU A 95 6.40 13.72 -0.34
N ASN A 96 6.44 12.44 -0.70
CA ASN A 96 6.12 11.98 -2.04
C ASN A 96 4.95 11.01 -1.97
N LYS A 97 4.14 10.99 -3.02
CA LYS A 97 3.01 10.08 -3.14
C LYS A 97 3.08 9.39 -4.49
N VAL A 98 3.13 8.07 -4.46
CA VAL A 98 3.13 7.25 -5.68
C VAL A 98 1.82 6.51 -5.73
N CYS A 99 1.14 6.53 -6.87
CA CYS A 99 -0.11 5.81 -7.05
C CYS A 99 -0.03 4.87 -8.25
N SER A 100 -0.66 3.70 -8.14
CA SER A 100 -1.09 2.91 -9.29
C SER A 100 -2.56 3.21 -9.57
N ILE A 101 -2.89 3.44 -10.84
CA ILE A 101 -4.25 3.76 -11.29
C ILE A 101 -4.66 2.71 -12.32
N SER A 102 -5.69 1.91 -12.04
CA SER A 102 -6.14 0.90 -12.98
C SER A 102 -6.65 1.52 -14.28
N LYS A 103 -6.39 0.82 -15.38
CA LYS A 103 -6.93 1.08 -16.72
C LYS A 103 -7.81 -0.11 -17.09
N PRO A 104 -9.07 -0.10 -16.69
CA PRO A 104 -9.99 -1.15 -17.09
C PRO A 104 -10.35 -1.03 -18.57
N ASP A 105 -10.54 -2.18 -19.22
CA ASP A 105 -10.96 -2.24 -20.61
C ASP A 105 -12.50 -2.14 -20.68
N GLY A 106 -13.01 -1.00 -21.15
CA GLY A 106 -14.46 -0.80 -21.33
C GLY A 106 -14.91 0.67 -21.26
N VAL A 107 -16.09 0.96 -21.82
CA VAL A 107 -16.63 2.33 -21.94
C VAL A 107 -17.02 2.94 -20.59
N TYR A 108 -17.34 2.11 -19.59
CA TYR A 108 -17.80 2.57 -18.25
C TYR A 108 -17.20 1.74 -17.12
N ALA A 109 -15.88 1.68 -17.03
CA ALA A 109 -15.24 0.95 -15.95
C ALA A 109 -14.60 1.88 -14.91
N ILE A 110 -14.83 1.55 -13.64
CA ILE A 110 -14.35 2.29 -12.48
C ILE A 110 -12.83 2.16 -12.41
N ARG A 111 -12.12 3.28 -12.39
CA ARG A 111 -10.67 3.31 -12.15
C ARG A 111 -10.42 3.26 -10.65
N THR A 112 -9.64 2.29 -10.21
CA THR A 112 -9.15 2.20 -8.84
C THR A 112 -7.81 2.89 -8.73
N ARG A 113 -7.58 3.59 -7.63
CA ARG A 113 -6.33 4.30 -7.36
C ARG A 113 -5.83 3.92 -5.98
N ILE A 114 -4.67 3.27 -5.94
CA ILE A 114 -4.00 2.87 -4.70
C ILE A 114 -2.73 3.68 -4.60
N CYS A 115 -2.48 4.30 -3.44
CA CYS A 115 -1.35 5.20 -3.25
C CYS A 115 -0.52 4.84 -2.03
N THR A 116 0.80 5.00 -2.18
CA THR A 116 1.81 4.81 -1.15
C THR A 116 2.48 6.15 -0.86
N GLU A 117 2.53 6.54 0.42
CA GLU A 117 3.24 7.74 0.85
C GLU A 117 4.71 7.41 1.17
N ILE A 118 5.63 8.17 0.60
CA ILE A 118 7.07 8.00 0.76
C ILE A 118 7.64 9.27 1.39
N LYS A 119 8.18 9.14 2.60
CA LYS A 119 8.80 10.21 3.36
C LYS A 119 10.31 10.05 3.28
N ILE A 120 10.98 11.02 2.65
CA ILE A 120 12.42 10.95 2.42
C ILE A 120 13.09 12.10 3.14
N ILE A 121 14.20 11.81 3.81
CA ILE A 121 15.06 12.82 4.43
C ILE A 121 16.43 12.72 3.79
N TYR A 122 16.96 13.83 3.28
CA TYR A 122 18.35 13.92 2.83
C TYR A 122 19.14 14.87 3.76
N PRO A 123 19.79 14.36 4.83
CA PRO A 123 20.43 15.20 5.84
C PRO A 123 21.84 15.64 5.40
N LYS A 124 21.93 16.45 4.36
CA LYS A 124 23.19 16.90 3.75
C LYS A 124 24.17 17.50 4.75
N ASP A 125 23.70 18.32 5.69
CA ASP A 125 24.59 19.00 6.64
C ASP A 125 25.25 18.01 7.59
N ARG A 126 24.49 16.98 8.02
CA ARG A 126 25.03 15.90 8.85
C ARG A 126 26.02 15.04 8.08
N ILE A 127 25.76 14.79 6.79
CA ILE A 127 26.67 14.05 5.92
C ILE A 127 27.99 14.82 5.74
N ASN A 128 27.92 16.14 5.54
CA ASN A 128 29.12 16.98 5.42
C ASN A 128 29.92 17.03 6.72
N ALA A 129 29.24 17.23 7.86
CA ALA A 129 29.89 17.23 9.17
C ALA A 129 30.61 15.91 9.49
N LEU A 130 30.17 14.78 8.94
CA LEU A 130 30.85 13.50 9.07
C LEU A 130 32.07 13.37 8.15
N LYS A 131 32.08 14.04 6.99
CA LYS A 131 33.24 14.07 6.09
C LYS A 131 34.36 14.97 6.61
N ASP A 132 33.99 16.02 7.35
CA ASP A 132 34.95 16.94 7.97
C ASP A 132 35.59 16.36 9.24
N VAL A 133 35.18 15.15 9.67
CA VAL A 133 35.68 14.43 10.85
C VAL A 133 36.67 13.31 10.48
N ASP A 134 37.02 13.15 9.19
CA ASP A 134 38.16 12.31 8.82
C ASP A 134 39.47 12.92 9.37
N LEU A 135 40.13 12.14 10.24
CA LEU A 135 41.39 12.36 10.97
C LEU A 135 42.60 12.69 10.10
#